data_AF-A0A956N1I5-F1
#
_entry.id   AF-A0A956N1I5-F1
#
_cell.length_a   1.000
_cell.length_b   1.000
_cell.length_c   1.000
_cell.angle_alpha   90.00
_cell.angle_beta   90.00
_cell.angle_gamma   90.00
#
_symmetry.space_group_name_H-M   'P 1'
#
loop_
_entity.id
_entity.type
_entity.pdbx_description
1 polymer ?
#
loop_
_entity_poly.entity_id
_entity_poly.type
_entity_poly.pdbx_seq_one_letter_code
_entity_poly.pdbx_strand_id
1 'polypeptide(L)'
;MSTTTHACEVGRLCYLARLMVPASSRLSLALFTLSLAWAGPAPAAEIDSWTGRYDARPDVARPLDRLLGARLRAGVEAANGTDGACDTERLYRSVKHELGSLPVLVGHAIAEWLDGEPVLDSRIVPFEASVYRDLTLLDGPSVRLRGLSGTIVVDDHVIGVDKLGHFFAEGWGYFERAHLEGKGV
;
A
#
# COMPACT_ATOMS: atom_id res chain seq x y z
N MET A 1 -23.29 -40.03 -1.65
CA MET A 1 -23.35 -38.66 -2.20
C MET A 1 -21.93 -38.30 -2.58
N SER A 2 -21.63 -38.25 -3.88
CA SER A 2 -20.29 -38.04 -4.42
C SER A 2 -20.20 -36.58 -4.84
N THR A 3 -19.39 -35.78 -4.16
CA THR A 3 -19.13 -34.38 -4.51
C THR A 3 -17.98 -34.36 -5.52
N THR A 4 -18.32 -34.14 -6.78
CA THR A 4 -17.40 -33.88 -7.88
C THR A 4 -16.77 -32.50 -7.71
N THR A 5 -15.46 -32.48 -7.47
CA THR A 5 -14.63 -31.28 -7.49
C THR A 5 -14.35 -30.89 -8.95
N HIS A 6 -14.88 -29.74 -9.40
CA HIS A 6 -14.52 -29.18 -10.70
C HIS A 6 -13.26 -28.32 -10.56
N ALA A 7 -12.17 -28.80 -11.18
CA ALA A 7 -10.93 -28.04 -11.35
C ALA A 7 -11.14 -26.96 -12.42
N CYS A 8 -10.61 -25.76 -12.17
CA CYS A 8 -10.66 -24.63 -13.08
C CYS A 8 -9.44 -24.70 -14.02
N GLU A 9 -9.68 -24.98 -15.31
CA GLU A 9 -8.67 -25.04 -16.36
C GLU A 9 -8.49 -23.64 -16.97
N VAL A 10 -7.29 -23.06 -16.84
CA VAL A 10 -6.98 -21.71 -17.33
C VAL A 10 -6.69 -21.78 -18.83
N GLY A 11 -7.71 -21.46 -19.64
CA GLY A 11 -7.62 -21.32 -21.09
C GLY A 11 -6.73 -20.14 -21.50
N ARG A 12 -5.69 -20.44 -22.28
CA ARG A 12 -4.84 -19.46 -22.98
C ARG A 12 -5.64 -18.71 -24.03
N LEU A 13 -5.71 -17.38 -23.93
CA LEU A 13 -6.09 -16.49 -25.02
C LEU A 13 -4.84 -15.80 -25.58
N CYS A 14 -4.34 -16.30 -26.71
CA CYS A 14 -3.40 -15.60 -27.56
C CYS A 14 -4.11 -14.42 -28.25
N TYR A 15 -3.81 -13.19 -27.81
CA TYR A 15 -4.12 -11.99 -28.59
C TYR A 15 -2.92 -11.64 -29.49
N LEU A 16 -3.07 -11.88 -30.79
CA LEU A 16 -2.19 -11.36 -31.82
C LEU A 16 -2.59 -9.91 -32.13
N ALA A 17 -1.97 -8.95 -31.44
CA ALA A 17 -2.03 -7.54 -31.82
C ALA A 17 -0.95 -7.24 -32.86
N ARG A 18 -1.36 -7.20 -34.13
CA ARG A 18 -0.52 -6.75 -35.26
C ARG A 18 -0.51 -5.23 -35.27
N LEU A 19 0.48 -4.61 -34.63
CA LEU A 19 0.67 -3.15 -34.69
C LEU A 19 1.35 -2.77 -36.01
N MET A 20 0.55 -2.26 -36.96
CA MET A 20 1.05 -1.45 -38.07
C MET A 20 1.34 -0.05 -37.53
N VAL A 21 2.61 0.36 -37.54
CA VAL A 21 3.04 1.72 -37.19
C VAL A 21 3.11 2.55 -38.47
N PRO A 22 2.26 3.57 -38.68
CA PRO A 22 2.46 4.52 -39.76
C PRO A 22 3.55 5.54 -39.39
N ALA A 23 4.37 5.86 -40.40
CA ALA A 23 5.46 6.82 -40.30
C ALA A 23 4.93 8.27 -40.29
N SER A 24 4.92 8.91 -39.13
CA SER A 24 4.82 10.38 -39.00
C SER A 24 5.63 10.87 -37.79
N SER A 25 6.95 10.90 -38.00
CA SER A 25 8.03 11.02 -37.00
C SER A 25 8.24 12.41 -36.38
N ARG A 26 7.21 13.26 -36.27
CA ARG A 26 7.33 14.55 -35.55
C ARG A 26 6.29 14.77 -34.45
N LEU A 27 5.17 14.06 -34.47
CA LEU A 27 4.14 14.17 -33.42
C LEU A 27 4.46 13.31 -32.18
N SER A 28 5.22 12.22 -32.35
CA SER A 28 5.53 11.27 -31.27
C SER A 28 6.48 11.80 -30.20
N LEU A 29 7.33 12.79 -30.50
CA LEU A 29 8.30 13.29 -29.52
C LEU A 29 7.64 14.19 -28.46
N ALA A 30 6.66 15.02 -28.84
CA ALA A 30 5.93 15.90 -27.92
C ALA A 30 5.03 15.12 -26.95
N LEU A 31 4.43 14.02 -27.42
CA LEU A 31 3.64 13.11 -26.58
C LEU A 31 4.51 12.31 -25.60
N PHE A 32 5.75 11.97 -25.98
CA PHE A 32 6.68 11.27 -25.09
C PHE A 32 7.25 12.19 -23.99
N THR A 33 7.48 13.48 -24.28
CA THR A 33 7.88 14.45 -23.26
C THR A 33 6.74 14.78 -22.28
N LEU A 34 5.49 14.70 -22.72
CA LEU A 34 4.32 14.98 -21.86
C LEU A 34 4.03 13.82 -20.89
N SER A 35 4.30 12.56 -21.27
CA SER A 35 4.11 11.40 -20.40
C SER A 35 5.19 11.26 -19.33
N LEU A 36 6.43 11.72 -19.59
CA LEU A 36 7.49 11.77 -18.57
C LEU A 36 7.24 12.82 -17.46
N ALA A 37 6.43 13.85 -17.73
CA ALA A 37 6.03 14.84 -16.74
C ALA A 37 4.95 14.33 -15.75
N TRP A 38 4.36 13.15 -16.00
CA TRP A 38 3.30 12.58 -15.16
C TRP A 38 3.73 11.39 -14.31
N ALA A 39 5.00 10.97 -14.38
CA ALA A 39 5.61 10.15 -13.35
C ALA A 39 5.86 11.01 -12.11
N GLY A 40 4.78 11.45 -11.46
CA GLY A 40 4.86 12.17 -10.21
C GLY A 40 5.53 11.30 -9.14
N PRO A 41 6.23 11.91 -8.16
CA PRO A 41 6.76 11.16 -7.02
C PRO A 41 5.61 10.38 -6.38
N ALA A 42 5.75 9.06 -6.28
CA ALA A 42 4.85 8.27 -5.48
C ALA A 42 4.88 8.85 -4.06
N PRO A 43 3.74 9.30 -3.52
CA PRO A 43 3.72 9.90 -2.19
C PRO A 43 3.96 8.80 -1.16
N ALA A 44 5.21 8.67 -0.72
CA ALA A 44 5.56 7.95 0.50
C ALA A 44 5.55 8.97 1.65
N ALA A 45 4.82 8.69 2.71
CA ALA A 45 4.97 9.43 3.95
C ALA A 45 6.24 8.89 4.63
N GLU A 46 7.23 9.75 4.86
CA GLU A 46 8.46 9.31 5.52
C GLU A 46 8.23 9.16 7.03
N ILE A 47 9.11 8.43 7.71
CA ILE A 47 9.07 8.21 9.16
C ILE A 47 10.38 8.65 9.80
N ASP A 48 10.34 9.16 11.03
CA ASP A 48 11.56 9.36 11.84
C ASP A 48 11.72 8.22 12.85
N SER A 49 12.51 7.22 12.47
CA SER A 49 12.88 6.08 13.33
C SER A 49 14.08 6.35 14.25
N TRP A 50 14.68 7.56 14.21
CA TRP A 50 15.91 7.88 14.91
C TRP A 50 15.67 8.72 16.16
N THR A 51 14.93 9.82 16.03
CA THR A 51 14.55 10.66 17.17
C THR A 51 13.84 9.78 18.19
N GLY A 52 14.15 9.85 19.48
CA GLY A 52 13.49 9.03 20.51
C GLY A 52 13.55 7.51 20.31
N ARG A 53 14.51 6.98 19.53
CA ARG A 53 14.59 5.53 19.21
C ARG A 53 14.75 4.63 20.44
N TYR A 54 15.39 5.15 21.49
CA TYR A 54 15.67 4.42 22.72
C TYR A 54 14.63 4.67 23.81
N ASP A 55 13.60 5.47 23.52
CA ASP A 55 12.52 5.70 24.46
C ASP A 55 11.70 4.40 24.59
N ALA A 56 11.59 3.90 25.82
CA ALA A 56 10.80 2.72 26.10
C ALA A 56 9.32 2.99 25.77
N ARG A 57 8.75 2.14 24.93
CA ARG A 57 7.34 2.22 24.50
C ARG A 57 6.70 0.84 24.62
N PRO A 58 5.39 0.77 24.90
CA PRO A 58 4.68 -0.49 25.01
C PRO A 58 4.70 -1.23 23.66
N ASP A 59 4.82 -2.55 23.73
CA ASP A 59 4.54 -3.41 22.59
C ASP A 59 3.05 -3.31 22.21
N VAL A 60 2.78 -3.12 20.92
CA VAL A 60 1.42 -3.00 20.40
C VAL A 60 1.05 -4.08 19.39
N ALA A 61 1.77 -5.21 19.37
CA ALA A 61 1.49 -6.32 18.45
C ALA A 61 0.04 -6.80 18.58
N ARG A 62 -0.45 -6.98 19.81
CA ARG A 62 -1.82 -7.45 20.09
C ARG A 62 -2.90 -6.41 19.74
N PRO A 63 -2.80 -5.13 20.15
CA PRO A 63 -3.70 -4.08 19.67
C PRO A 63 -3.74 -3.96 18.14
N LEU A 64 -2.57 -3.97 17.49
CA LEU A 64 -2.44 -3.85 16.05
C LEU A 64 -3.13 -5.02 15.32
N ASP A 65 -2.85 -6.25 15.73
CA ASP A 65 -3.49 -7.45 15.18
C ASP A 65 -5.01 -7.40 15.34
N ARG A 66 -5.51 -6.96 16.49
CA ARG A 66 -6.95 -6.81 16.72
C ARG A 66 -7.59 -5.81 15.76
N LEU A 67 -6.97 -4.65 15.57
CA LEU A 67 -7.48 -3.59 14.69
C LEU A 67 -7.49 -4.04 13.23
N LEU A 68 -6.36 -4.53 12.73
CA LEU A 68 -6.22 -5.00 11.35
C LEU A 68 -7.09 -6.23 11.10
N GLY A 69 -7.04 -7.20 12.01
CA GLY A 69 -7.83 -8.43 11.93
C GLY A 69 -9.34 -8.17 11.97
N ALA A 70 -9.82 -7.11 12.64
CA ALA A 70 -11.22 -6.71 12.58
C ALA A 70 -11.61 -6.21 11.18
N ARG A 71 -10.80 -5.34 10.56
CA ARG A 71 -11.07 -4.83 9.20
C ARG A 71 -10.99 -5.93 8.15
N LEU A 72 -10.00 -6.82 8.24
CA LEU A 72 -9.86 -7.96 7.34
C LEU A 72 -11.07 -8.90 7.42
N ARG A 73 -11.54 -9.21 8.65
CA ARG A 73 -12.75 -10.02 8.85
C ARG A 73 -14.00 -9.35 8.28
N ALA A 74 -14.18 -8.06 8.53
CA ALA A 74 -15.28 -7.28 7.94
C ALA A 74 -15.24 -7.37 6.40
N GLY A 75 -14.05 -7.29 5.79
CA GLY A 75 -13.90 -7.38 4.34
C GLY A 75 -14.29 -8.75 3.79
N VAL A 76 -13.91 -9.82 4.50
CA VAL A 76 -14.31 -11.19 4.17
C VAL A 76 -15.81 -11.40 4.32
N GLU A 77 -16.39 -10.93 5.43
CA GLU A 77 -17.84 -11.00 5.69
C GLU A 77 -18.63 -10.23 4.61
N ALA A 78 -18.19 -9.02 4.25
CA ALA A 78 -18.78 -8.22 3.18
C ALA A 78 -18.69 -8.91 1.82
N ALA A 79 -17.58 -9.59 1.52
CA ALA A 79 -17.43 -10.37 0.29
C ALA A 79 -18.37 -11.58 0.24
N ASN A 80 -18.64 -12.20 1.39
CA ASN A 80 -19.47 -13.41 1.51
C ASN A 80 -20.97 -13.11 1.68
N GLY A 81 -21.36 -11.88 2.02
CA GLY A 81 -22.76 -11.48 2.26
C GLY A 81 -23.65 -11.43 1.02
N THR A 82 -23.17 -11.89 -0.14
CA THR A 82 -23.93 -11.94 -1.39
C THR A 82 -23.99 -13.36 -1.92
N ASP A 83 -25.18 -13.84 -2.29
CA ASP A 83 -25.38 -15.16 -2.89
C ASP A 83 -24.54 -15.29 -4.17
N GLY A 84 -23.65 -16.29 -4.22
CA GLY A 84 -22.81 -16.53 -5.38
C GLY A 84 -21.61 -17.44 -5.11
N ALA A 85 -20.92 -17.84 -6.18
CA ALA A 85 -19.67 -18.59 -6.08
C ALA A 85 -18.56 -17.75 -5.44
N CYS A 86 -17.46 -18.41 -5.05
CA CYS A 86 -16.25 -17.71 -4.60
C CYS A 86 -15.72 -16.81 -5.72
N ASP A 87 -15.69 -15.50 -5.45
CA ASP A 87 -15.20 -14.48 -6.38
C ASP A 87 -14.03 -13.75 -5.71
N THR A 88 -12.84 -13.98 -6.23
CA THR A 88 -11.59 -13.41 -5.75
C THR A 88 -11.55 -11.90 -5.95
N GLU A 89 -12.07 -11.37 -7.06
CA GLU A 89 -12.07 -9.93 -7.32
C GLU A 89 -12.99 -9.22 -6.32
N ARG A 90 -14.16 -9.80 -6.04
CA ARG A 90 -15.06 -9.32 -5.00
C ARG A 90 -14.39 -9.32 -3.63
N LEU A 91 -13.69 -10.40 -3.25
CA LEU A 91 -12.93 -10.46 -2.00
C LEU A 91 -11.90 -9.33 -1.89
N TYR A 92 -11.07 -9.16 -2.93
CA TYR A 92 -10.06 -8.09 -2.95
C TYR A 92 -10.68 -6.71 -2.83
N ARG A 93 -11.79 -6.46 -3.53
CA ARG A 93 -12.49 -5.17 -3.50
C ARG A 93 -13.04 -4.88 -2.10
N SER A 94 -13.68 -5.86 -1.47
CA SER A 94 -14.25 -5.70 -0.12
C SER A 94 -13.16 -5.51 0.95
N VAL A 95 -12.09 -6.30 0.91
CA VAL A 95 -10.97 -6.14 1.85
C VAL A 95 -10.30 -4.78 1.70
N LYS A 96 -10.06 -4.32 0.45
CA LYS A 96 -9.54 -2.97 0.21
C LYS A 96 -10.47 -1.91 0.78
N HIS A 97 -11.77 -2.01 0.51
CA HIS A 97 -12.75 -1.06 1.01
C HIS A 97 -12.71 -0.93 2.55
N GLU A 98 -12.72 -2.05 3.27
CA GLU A 98 -12.71 -2.06 4.74
C GLU A 98 -11.41 -1.55 5.36
N LEU A 99 -10.27 -1.75 4.68
CA LEU A 99 -8.99 -1.15 5.07
C LEU A 99 -8.94 0.37 4.80
N GLY A 100 -10.00 1.00 4.29
CA GLY A 100 -10.03 2.45 4.04
C GLY A 100 -9.51 2.86 2.66
N SER A 101 -9.51 1.94 1.69
CA SER A 101 -8.99 2.20 0.35
C SER A 101 -9.97 3.00 -0.51
N LEU A 102 -9.69 4.28 -0.76
CA LEU A 102 -10.08 4.92 -2.02
C LEU A 102 -9.05 4.53 -3.11
N PRO A 103 -9.43 4.43 -4.39
CA PRO A 103 -8.62 3.80 -5.45
C PRO A 103 -7.23 4.40 -5.73
N VAL A 104 -6.82 5.48 -5.05
CA VAL A 104 -5.55 6.19 -5.33
C VAL A 104 -4.66 6.40 -4.09
N LEU A 105 -5.15 6.20 -2.86
CA LEU A 105 -4.42 6.61 -1.63
C LEU A 105 -4.37 5.53 -0.52
N VAL A 106 -4.44 4.26 -0.91
CA VAL A 106 -4.59 3.13 0.04
C VAL A 106 -3.54 3.12 1.16
N GLY A 107 -2.25 3.35 0.81
CA GLY A 107 -1.19 3.30 1.82
C GLY A 107 -1.29 4.43 2.85
N HIS A 108 -1.60 5.64 2.39
CA HIS A 108 -1.71 6.80 3.25
C HIS A 108 -2.93 6.73 4.17
N ALA A 109 -4.09 6.31 3.66
CA ALA A 109 -5.32 6.25 4.45
C ALA A 109 -5.23 5.24 5.61
N ILE A 110 -4.59 4.08 5.39
CA ILE A 110 -4.33 3.10 6.45
C ILE A 110 -3.38 3.71 7.48
N ALA A 111 -2.35 4.40 7.03
CA ALA A 111 -1.36 4.98 7.93
C ALA A 111 -1.97 6.09 8.80
N GLU A 112 -2.76 7.00 8.21
CA GLU A 112 -3.49 8.04 8.94
C GLU A 112 -4.48 7.46 9.95
N TRP A 113 -5.20 6.39 9.58
CA TRP A 113 -6.11 5.71 10.50
C TRP A 113 -5.36 5.14 11.69
N LEU A 114 -4.28 4.36 11.46
CA LEU A 114 -3.49 3.76 12.53
C LEU A 114 -2.77 4.81 13.39
N ASP A 115 -2.28 5.90 12.81
CA ASP A 115 -1.70 7.02 13.55
C ASP A 115 -2.72 7.69 14.49
N GLY A 116 -4.01 7.64 14.13
CA GLY A 116 -5.12 8.14 14.95
C GLY A 116 -5.60 7.20 16.06
N GLU A 117 -5.14 5.94 16.11
CA GLU A 117 -5.60 4.94 17.09
C GLU A 117 -4.83 5.05 18.41
N PRO A 118 -5.46 5.51 19.52
CA PRO A 118 -4.74 5.79 20.78
C PRO A 118 -4.09 4.56 21.41
N VAL A 119 -4.62 3.36 21.10
CA VAL A 119 -4.13 2.09 21.64
C VAL A 119 -2.77 1.67 21.06
N LEU A 120 -2.33 2.29 19.96
CA LEU A 120 -1.08 1.97 19.29
C LEU A 120 0.14 2.75 19.82
N ASP A 121 -0.07 3.75 20.69
CA ASP A 121 0.99 4.61 21.22
C ASP A 121 1.96 5.12 20.12
N SER A 122 1.37 5.52 18.99
CA SER A 122 2.10 5.98 17.81
C SER A 122 2.90 7.23 18.15
N ARG A 123 4.21 7.18 17.89
CA ARG A 123 5.10 8.32 18.06
C ARG A 123 5.24 9.05 16.73
N ILE A 124 4.61 10.22 16.65
CA ILE A 124 4.69 11.13 15.51
C ILE A 124 5.68 12.24 15.88
N VAL A 125 6.79 12.33 15.13
CA VAL A 125 7.80 13.36 15.35
C VAL A 125 7.48 14.55 14.45
N PRO A 126 7.28 15.77 15.00
CA PRO A 126 7.14 16.97 14.19
C PRO A 126 8.34 17.17 13.27
N PHE A 127 8.12 17.67 12.06
CA PHE A 127 9.19 17.86 11.06
C PHE A 127 10.38 18.64 11.63
N GLU A 128 10.11 19.72 12.38
CA GLU A 128 11.11 20.61 12.98
C GLU A 128 11.96 19.92 14.05
N ALA A 129 11.42 18.88 14.69
CA ALA A 129 12.12 18.08 15.70
C ALA A 129 12.78 16.82 15.11
N SER A 130 12.57 16.55 13.82
CA SER A 130 13.02 15.32 13.18
C SER A 130 14.48 15.37 12.71
N VAL A 131 15.00 14.21 12.30
CA VAL A 131 16.28 14.13 11.55
C VAL A 131 16.20 14.77 10.16
N TYR A 132 14.99 15.05 9.67
CA TYR A 132 14.74 15.67 8.36
C TYR A 132 14.54 17.18 8.42
N ARG A 133 14.64 17.81 9.60
CA ARG A 133 14.36 19.24 9.79
C ARG A 133 15.14 20.18 8.86
N ASP A 134 16.30 19.73 8.38
CA ASP A 134 17.20 20.49 7.50
C ASP A 134 16.91 20.28 6.00
N LEU A 135 15.96 19.39 5.64
CA LEU A 135 15.56 19.19 4.25
C LEU A 135 14.80 20.41 3.73
N THR A 136 15.23 20.94 2.59
CA THR A 136 14.47 21.96 1.88
C THR A 136 13.29 21.35 1.12
N LEU A 137 12.37 22.19 0.66
CA LEU A 137 11.27 21.74 -0.22
C LEU A 137 11.80 21.14 -1.53
N LEU A 138 13.00 21.50 -1.96
CA LEU A 138 13.63 20.94 -3.17
C LEU A 138 14.22 19.55 -2.89
N ASP A 139 14.77 19.34 -1.69
CA ASP A 139 15.41 18.06 -1.32
C ASP A 139 14.39 16.99 -0.93
N GLY A 140 13.29 17.39 -0.28
CA GLY A 140 12.28 16.47 0.25
C GLY A 140 10.87 17.04 0.21
N PRO A 141 10.30 17.30 -0.99
CA PRO A 141 8.98 17.91 -1.12
C PRO A 141 7.88 17.08 -0.44
N SER A 142 7.96 15.75 -0.50
CA SER A 142 6.99 14.86 0.17
C SER A 142 6.96 15.09 1.68
N VAL A 143 8.14 15.04 2.32
CA VAL A 143 8.29 15.18 3.77
C VAL A 143 7.84 16.57 4.24
N ARG A 144 8.22 17.61 3.50
CA ARG A 144 7.87 19.00 3.81
C ARG A 144 6.37 19.29 3.70
N LEU A 145 5.67 18.67 2.75
CA LEU A 145 4.26 18.95 2.46
C LEU A 145 3.31 18.03 3.23
N ARG A 146 3.69 16.78 3.47
CA ARG A 146 2.82 15.76 4.09
C ARG A 146 3.19 15.41 5.53
N GLY A 147 4.34 15.88 6.00
CA GLY A 147 4.85 15.56 7.32
C GLY A 147 5.42 14.14 7.40
N LEU A 148 5.54 13.67 8.65
CA LEU A 148 6.07 12.35 8.98
C LEU A 148 4.97 11.49 9.59
N SER A 149 4.88 10.22 9.18
CA SER A 149 3.98 9.25 9.79
C SER A 149 4.57 8.71 11.10
N GLY A 150 3.70 8.19 11.96
CA GLY A 150 4.08 7.64 13.25
C GLY A 150 4.93 6.38 13.16
N THR A 151 5.60 6.09 14.27
CA THR A 151 6.23 4.78 14.51
C THR A 151 5.58 4.10 15.69
N ILE A 152 5.54 2.77 15.68
CA ILE A 152 5.03 1.92 16.75
C ILE A 152 6.07 0.86 17.14
N VAL A 153 5.88 0.17 18.27
CA VAL A 153 6.74 -0.95 18.71
C VAL A 153 5.98 -2.27 18.58
N VAL A 154 6.55 -3.22 17.84
CA VAL A 154 5.99 -4.56 17.62
C VAL A 154 7.10 -5.58 17.78
N ASP A 155 6.95 -6.49 18.74
CA ASP A 155 7.91 -7.52 19.14
C ASP A 155 9.34 -6.97 19.26
N ASP A 156 9.52 -5.89 20.04
CA ASP A 156 10.79 -5.15 20.22
C ASP A 156 11.33 -4.40 18.98
N HIS A 157 10.58 -4.36 17.87
CA HIS A 157 10.96 -3.65 16.66
C HIS A 157 10.20 -2.34 16.51
N VAL A 158 10.90 -1.26 16.15
CA VAL A 158 10.28 0.01 15.76
C VAL A 158 9.87 -0.08 14.29
N ILE A 159 8.58 0.06 14.02
CA ILE A 159 8.00 -0.03 12.67
C ILE A 159 7.32 1.30 12.34
N GLY A 160 7.51 1.79 11.11
CA GLY A 160 6.76 2.92 10.59
C GLY A 160 5.37 2.52 10.16
N VAL A 161 4.37 3.27 10.61
CA VAL A 161 2.95 3.00 10.30
C VAL A 161 2.67 3.14 8.80
N ASP A 162 3.33 4.08 8.11
CA ASP A 162 3.37 4.19 6.65
C ASP A 162 3.68 2.87 5.93
N LYS A 163 4.62 2.07 6.45
CA LYS A 163 5.03 0.81 5.82
C LYS A 163 3.94 -0.25 5.90
N LEU A 164 3.09 -0.22 6.93
CA LEU A 164 1.91 -1.09 7.01
C LEU A 164 0.91 -0.71 5.91
N GLY A 165 0.67 0.58 5.70
CA GLY A 165 -0.17 1.07 4.63
C GLY A 165 0.31 0.60 3.25
N HIS A 166 1.59 0.82 2.92
CA HIS A 166 2.16 0.35 1.66
C HIS A 166 2.13 -1.17 1.52
N PHE A 167 2.34 -1.91 2.61
CA PHE A 167 2.23 -3.37 2.58
C PHE A 167 0.82 -3.82 2.15
N PHE A 168 -0.24 -3.23 2.69
CA PHE A 168 -1.61 -3.59 2.30
C PHE A 168 -2.01 -3.05 0.91
N ALA A 169 -1.45 -1.91 0.49
CA ALA A 169 -1.74 -1.30 -0.80
C ALA A 169 -1.02 -2.00 -1.98
N GLU A 170 0.28 -2.20 -1.83
CA GLU A 170 1.21 -2.57 -2.89
C GLU A 170 1.89 -3.92 -2.63
N GLY A 171 1.91 -4.39 -1.38
CA GLY A 171 2.64 -5.58 -0.97
C GLY A 171 2.27 -6.84 -1.74
N TRP A 172 1.00 -7.01 -2.13
CA TRP A 172 0.61 -8.11 -3.02
C TRP A 172 1.29 -8.04 -4.39
N GLY A 173 1.35 -6.85 -4.99
CA GLY A 173 2.04 -6.66 -6.27
C GLY A 173 3.54 -6.87 -6.17
N TYR A 174 4.16 -6.47 -5.04
CA TYR A 174 5.57 -6.79 -4.77
C TYR A 174 5.79 -8.29 -4.59
N PHE A 175 4.92 -8.97 -3.83
CA PHE A 175 4.98 -10.41 -3.63
C PHE A 175 4.83 -11.18 -4.94
N GLU A 176 3.86 -10.83 -5.78
CA GLU A 176 3.65 -11.45 -7.09
C GLU A 176 4.91 -11.32 -7.96
N ARG A 177 5.43 -10.10 -8.13
CA ARG A 177 6.63 -9.87 -8.96
C ARG A 177 7.86 -10.58 -8.41
N ALA A 178 8.14 -10.43 -7.11
CA ALA A 178 9.36 -10.94 -6.50
C ALA A 178 9.35 -12.46 -6.34
N HIS A 179 8.23 -13.00 -5.81
CA HIS A 179 8.15 -14.37 -5.34
C HIS A 179 7.49 -15.32 -6.33
N LEU A 180 6.44 -14.88 -7.03
CA LEU A 180 5.75 -15.72 -8.00
C LEU A 180 6.38 -15.65 -9.40
N GLU A 181 6.82 -14.45 -9.83
CA GLU A 181 7.37 -14.23 -11.16
C GLU A 181 8.92 -14.23 -11.21
N GLY A 182 9.59 -14.16 -10.05
CA GLY A 182 11.05 -14.12 -9.95
C GLY A 182 11.68 -12.84 -10.54
N LYS A 183 10.93 -11.74 -10.63
CA LYS A 183 11.40 -10.44 -11.10
C LYS A 183 11.98 -9.63 -9.94
N GLY A 184 12.97 -8.79 -10.23
CA GLY A 184 13.44 -7.78 -9.28
C GLY A 184 12.31 -6.79 -8.95
N VAL A 185 12.30 -6.30 -7.71
CA VAL A 185 11.45 -5.20 -7.26
C VAL A 185 12.17 -3.89 -7.42
#